data_AF-A0A085WS56-F1
#
_entry.id   AF-A0A085WS56-F1
#
_cell.length_a   1.000
_cell.length_b   1.000
_cell.length_c   1.000
_cell.angle_alpha   90.00
_cell.angle_beta   90.00
_cell.angle_gamma   90.00
#
_symmetry.space_group_name_H-M   'P 1'
#
loop_
_entity.id
_entity.type
_entity.pdbx_description
1 polymer ?
#
loop_
_entity_poly.entity_id
_entity_poly.type
_entity_poly.pdbx_seq_one_letter_code
_entity_poly.pdbx_strand_id
1 'polypeptide(L)'
;MSIRLPSFSELSRLTSTQPRTNLGGWQNIPHINQLRPNGAGKDYANGAYNCGPAVVAMLARGHGNMSGISDAKLIQQLGKGLVTKDGVDADGIAKMLKRADVPPAGEALGADYDDSELNAHLDQGHKVIAQVRASDAKGVDPDNAHYVLIQGKTKDGNYNVSDPLAKKSYVVTPDQLREAVLKAPPDGGMLIPVASPAEAQRTSPTASTTTAPAPAAAQRAEAPAAPVDVFEGAEARALKPTITKAPNPDAFSVTQDVFEGVDTSFKEPETDERNEVMEANEQRNQFEINLRYGKSTDAQAEPSVAPVVAEDRDVNEAAAELRERKASGDKGAYETLAQLEKSTSDKDKAVLDQVKTADKKDPGIGKKSTGDAF
;
A
#
# COMPACT_ATOMS: atom_id res chain seq x y z
N MET A 1 -61.85 -20.88 6.26
CA MET A 1 -60.77 -19.87 6.26
C MET A 1 -59.59 -20.46 5.50
N SER A 2 -59.35 -20.02 4.27
CA SER A 2 -58.20 -20.48 3.47
C SER A 2 -57.09 -19.45 3.57
N ILE A 3 -55.95 -19.86 4.13
CA ILE A 3 -54.72 -19.08 4.18
C ILE A 3 -53.97 -19.34 2.87
N ARG A 4 -53.82 -18.30 2.05
CA ARG A 4 -53.11 -18.36 0.77
C ARG A 4 -51.64 -18.02 1.04
N LEU A 5 -50.76 -19.01 0.97
CA LEU A 5 -49.31 -18.79 1.04
C LEU A 5 -48.82 -18.16 -0.27
N PRO A 6 -47.93 -17.16 -0.24
CA PRO A 6 -47.39 -16.55 -1.44
C PRO A 6 -46.52 -17.53 -2.23
N SER A 7 -46.54 -17.37 -3.55
CA SER A 7 -45.77 -18.14 -4.51
C SER A 7 -44.28 -17.77 -4.45
N PHE A 8 -43.41 -18.77 -4.60
CA PHE A 8 -41.93 -18.63 -4.64
C PHE A 8 -41.43 -17.62 -5.70
N SER A 9 -42.26 -17.28 -6.69
CA SER A 9 -41.92 -16.32 -7.76
C SER A 9 -41.95 -14.85 -7.30
N GLU A 10 -42.57 -14.52 -6.16
CA GLU A 10 -42.65 -13.15 -5.65
C GLU A 10 -41.52 -12.77 -4.68
N LEU A 11 -40.74 -13.75 -4.19
CA LEU A 11 -39.59 -13.48 -3.32
C LEU A 11 -38.32 -13.07 -4.08
N SER A 12 -38.31 -13.15 -5.42
CA SER A 12 -37.13 -12.82 -6.25
C SER A 12 -37.10 -11.39 -6.80
N ARG A 13 -38.06 -10.52 -6.42
CA ARG A 13 -38.16 -9.13 -6.92
C ARG A 13 -37.77 -8.05 -5.90
N LEU A 14 -37.12 -8.42 -4.80
CA LEU A 14 -36.48 -7.49 -3.87
C LEU A 14 -34.96 -7.38 -4.10
N THR A 15 -34.49 -7.54 -5.33
CA THR A 15 -33.16 -7.08 -5.73
C THR A 15 -33.22 -5.56 -5.96
N SER A 16 -33.33 -4.84 -4.85
CA SER A 16 -33.11 -3.40 -4.79
C SER A 16 -31.74 -3.10 -5.39
N THR A 17 -31.73 -2.50 -6.58
CA THR A 17 -30.59 -1.80 -7.19
C THR A 17 -30.28 -0.51 -6.43
N GLN A 18 -30.23 -0.57 -5.09
CA GLN A 18 -29.58 0.48 -4.35
C GLN A 18 -28.07 0.41 -4.66
N PRO A 19 -27.43 1.53 -5.03
CA PRO A 19 -25.98 1.56 -5.11
C PRO A 19 -25.47 1.07 -3.76
N ARG A 20 -24.59 0.04 -3.77
CA ARG A 20 -23.96 -0.47 -2.56
C ARG A 20 -23.35 0.71 -1.82
N THR A 21 -24.09 1.23 -0.84
CA THR A 21 -23.60 2.20 0.13
C THR A 21 -22.37 1.57 0.76
N ASN A 22 -21.28 2.33 0.91
CA ASN A 22 -20.02 1.86 1.48
C ASN A 22 -20.30 1.06 2.77
N LEU A 23 -20.31 -0.28 2.66
CA LEU A 23 -20.78 -1.18 3.73
C LEU A 23 -19.95 -1.05 5.01
N GLY A 24 -18.74 -0.48 4.92
CA GLY A 24 -17.87 -0.21 6.06
C GLY A 24 -17.85 1.25 6.56
N GLY A 25 -18.62 2.17 5.98
CA GLY A 25 -18.53 3.59 6.37
C GLY A 25 -17.22 4.29 5.97
N TRP A 26 -16.39 3.65 5.14
CA TRP A 26 -15.21 4.27 4.54
C TRP A 26 -15.61 5.50 3.72
N GLN A 27 -14.84 6.58 3.87
CA GLN A 27 -14.79 7.65 2.89
C GLN A 27 -14.05 7.17 1.64
N ASN A 28 -14.00 7.99 0.59
CA ASN A 28 -13.17 7.70 -0.57
C ASN A 28 -11.71 7.57 -0.13
N ILE A 29 -11.13 6.36 -0.25
CA ILE A 29 -9.73 6.10 0.10
C ILE A 29 -8.86 6.61 -1.07
N PRO A 30 -8.10 7.70 -0.89
CA PRO A 30 -7.27 8.23 -1.96
C PRO A 30 -6.08 7.30 -2.20
N HIS A 31 -5.61 7.27 -3.46
CA HIS A 31 -4.29 6.72 -3.76
C HIS A 31 -3.22 7.73 -3.37
N ILE A 32 -2.25 7.33 -2.53
CA ILE A 32 -1.14 8.19 -2.11
C ILE A 32 0.17 7.54 -2.57
N ASN A 33 0.92 8.25 -3.42
CA ASN A 33 2.23 7.79 -3.89
C ASN A 33 3.31 8.11 -2.84
N GLN A 34 4.15 7.13 -2.46
CA GLN A 34 5.19 7.32 -1.45
C GLN A 34 6.39 8.13 -1.93
N LEU A 35 6.64 8.21 -3.24
CA LEU A 35 7.77 8.98 -3.79
C LEU A 35 7.37 10.44 -4.00
N ARG A 36 6.13 10.65 -4.45
CA ARG A 36 5.60 11.97 -4.84
C ARG A 36 4.22 12.24 -4.23
N PRO A 37 4.07 12.19 -2.89
CA PRO A 37 2.79 12.49 -2.26
C PRO A 37 2.41 13.96 -2.42
N ASN A 38 1.12 14.28 -2.30
CA ASN A 38 0.67 15.66 -2.30
C ASN A 38 1.39 16.46 -1.19
N GLY A 39 1.94 17.62 -1.55
CA GLY A 39 2.69 18.48 -0.64
C GLY A 39 4.12 18.01 -0.36
N ALA A 40 4.65 17.07 -1.15
CA ALA A 40 6.07 16.75 -1.13
C ALA A 40 6.88 17.96 -1.61
N GLY A 41 7.83 18.38 -0.78
CA GLY A 41 8.81 19.42 -1.10
C GLY A 41 10.20 18.98 -0.66
N LYS A 42 11.15 19.91 -0.57
CA LYS A 42 12.55 19.64 -0.18
C LYS A 42 12.71 18.93 1.16
N ASP A 43 11.74 19.08 2.06
CA ASP A 43 11.76 18.47 3.40
C ASP A 43 11.16 17.06 3.41
N TYR A 44 10.62 16.58 2.28
CA TYR A 44 10.11 15.22 2.15
C TYR A 44 11.27 14.24 1.92
N ALA A 45 11.68 13.55 2.98
CA ALA A 45 12.76 12.57 2.96
C ALA A 45 12.25 11.11 3.01
N ASN A 46 13.15 10.19 2.68
CA ASN A 46 12.97 8.74 2.80
C ASN A 46 11.81 8.14 2.00
N GLY A 47 11.41 8.80 0.90
CA GLY A 47 10.30 8.34 0.06
C GLY A 47 10.40 6.87 -0.35
N ALA A 48 11.61 6.37 -0.62
CA ALA A 48 11.86 4.96 -0.98
C ALA A 48 11.45 3.94 0.12
N TYR A 49 11.46 4.35 1.39
CA TYR A 49 11.19 3.49 2.55
C TYR A 49 9.80 3.74 3.17
N ASN A 50 8.99 4.60 2.54
CA ASN A 50 7.71 5.08 3.09
C ASN A 50 6.49 4.27 2.63
N CYS A 51 6.65 3.04 2.11
CA CYS A 51 5.53 2.20 1.65
C CYS A 51 4.48 1.95 2.75
N GLY A 52 4.93 1.53 3.93
CA GLY A 52 4.08 1.32 5.11
C GLY A 52 3.33 2.59 5.56
N PRO A 53 4.03 3.69 5.88
CA PRO A 53 3.38 4.95 6.24
C PRO A 53 2.43 5.49 5.17
N ALA A 54 2.71 5.29 3.88
CA ALA A 54 1.82 5.70 2.79
C ALA A 54 0.52 4.87 2.78
N VAL A 55 0.60 3.55 2.98
CA VAL A 55 -0.60 2.69 3.13
C VAL A 55 -1.44 3.12 4.35
N VAL A 56 -0.79 3.37 5.49
CA VAL A 56 -1.52 3.83 6.69
C VAL A 56 -2.10 5.23 6.48
N ALA A 57 -1.44 6.11 5.73
CA ALA A 57 -1.98 7.41 5.36
C ALA A 57 -3.25 7.29 4.50
N MET A 58 -3.28 6.37 3.52
CA MET A 58 -4.48 6.10 2.71
C MET A 58 -5.65 5.66 3.59
N LEU A 59 -5.40 4.73 4.52
CA LEU A 59 -6.40 4.26 5.48
C LEU A 59 -6.88 5.38 6.41
N ALA A 60 -5.97 6.20 6.96
CA ALA A 60 -6.32 7.32 7.82
C ALA A 60 -7.29 8.30 7.11
N ARG A 61 -7.00 8.64 5.84
CA ARG A 61 -7.89 9.45 4.99
C ARG A 61 -9.23 8.78 4.77
N GLY A 62 -9.22 7.49 4.45
CA GLY A 62 -10.42 6.67 4.31
C GLY A 62 -11.30 6.66 5.56
N HIS A 63 -10.67 6.72 6.73
CA HIS A 63 -11.36 6.75 8.02
C HIS A 63 -11.93 8.13 8.37
N GLY A 64 -11.61 9.16 7.58
CA GLY A 64 -11.93 10.56 7.88
C GLY A 64 -11.00 11.22 8.90
N ASN A 65 -9.92 10.54 9.28
CA ASN A 65 -8.97 11.00 10.28
C ASN A 65 -7.86 11.85 9.66
N MET A 66 -7.14 12.60 10.51
CA MET A 66 -5.94 13.35 10.14
C MET A 66 -6.13 14.34 8.97
N SER A 67 -7.33 14.90 8.82
CA SER A 67 -7.65 15.92 7.82
C SER A 67 -6.87 17.23 8.09
N GLY A 68 -6.66 18.04 7.04
CA GLY A 68 -6.04 19.37 7.18
C GLY A 68 -4.50 19.43 7.10
N ILE A 69 -3.81 18.31 6.95
CA ILE A 69 -2.38 18.27 6.60
C ILE A 69 -2.17 17.68 5.20
N SER A 70 -1.02 17.92 4.56
CA SER A 70 -0.69 17.29 3.27
C SER A 70 -0.37 15.80 3.44
N ASP A 71 -0.43 15.03 2.35
CA ASP A 71 -0.12 13.60 2.38
C ASP A 71 1.36 13.35 2.71
N ALA A 72 2.26 14.20 2.21
CA ALA A 72 3.68 14.16 2.56
C ALA A 72 3.89 14.35 4.07
N LYS A 73 3.18 15.30 4.69
CA LYS A 73 3.27 15.57 6.12
C LYS A 73 2.69 14.42 6.94
N LEU A 74 1.56 13.86 6.50
CA LEU A 74 0.92 12.71 7.13
C LEU A 74 1.83 11.49 7.13
N ILE A 75 2.40 11.14 5.97
CA ILE A 75 3.38 10.05 5.83
C ILE A 75 4.54 10.22 6.81
N GLN A 76 5.15 11.41 6.87
CA GLN A 76 6.25 11.66 7.80
C GLN A 76 5.85 11.58 9.27
N GLN A 77 4.67 12.11 9.63
CA GLN A 77 4.18 12.05 11.02
C GLN A 77 3.93 10.61 11.45
N LEU A 78 3.32 9.79 10.59
CA LEU A 78 3.10 8.37 10.85
C LEU A 78 4.44 7.62 10.96
N GLY A 79 5.35 7.86 10.00
CA GLY A 79 6.66 7.22 9.93
C GLY A 79 7.67 7.62 11.01
N LYS A 80 7.44 8.73 11.73
CA LYS A 80 8.43 9.32 12.64
C LYS A 80 8.91 8.34 13.71
N GLY A 81 10.21 8.05 13.70
CA GLY A 81 10.87 7.14 14.65
C GLY A 81 10.51 5.66 14.48
N LEU A 82 9.87 5.29 13.36
CA LEU A 82 9.48 3.91 13.04
C LEU A 82 10.09 3.44 11.72
N VAL A 83 10.22 4.33 10.74
CA VAL A 83 10.84 4.01 9.43
C VAL A 83 12.36 4.09 9.54
N THR A 84 13.04 3.04 9.09
CA THR A 84 14.49 2.95 8.99
C THR A 84 14.95 2.81 7.54
N LYS A 85 16.25 2.63 7.30
CA LYS A 85 16.79 2.31 5.98
C LYS A 85 16.33 0.94 5.45
N ASP A 86 15.85 0.07 6.34
CA ASP A 86 15.36 -1.27 6.01
C ASP A 86 13.83 -1.28 5.92
N GLY A 87 13.20 -0.10 5.92
CA GLY A 87 11.74 0.05 5.92
C GLY A 87 11.13 0.04 7.31
N VAL A 88 9.96 -0.58 7.43
CA VAL A 88 9.17 -0.70 8.66
C VAL A 88 8.71 -2.15 8.82
N ASP A 89 8.69 -2.65 10.05
CA ASP A 89 8.15 -3.97 10.39
C ASP A 89 6.65 -3.93 10.75
N ALA A 90 6.07 -5.11 11.00
CA ALA A 90 4.67 -5.25 11.38
C ALA A 90 4.30 -4.46 12.64
N ASP A 91 5.17 -4.47 13.66
CA ASP A 91 5.00 -3.71 14.89
C ASP A 91 4.98 -2.20 14.64
N GLY A 92 5.81 -1.73 13.71
CA GLY A 92 5.82 -0.36 13.23
C GLY A 92 4.50 0.00 12.54
N ILE A 93 3.97 -0.87 11.68
CA ILE A 93 2.63 -0.67 11.07
C ILE A 93 1.54 -0.58 12.14
N ALA A 94 1.54 -1.48 13.13
CA ALA A 94 0.57 -1.45 14.22
C ALA A 94 0.64 -0.14 15.04
N LYS A 95 1.87 0.35 15.32
CA LYS A 95 2.07 1.66 15.96
C LYS A 95 1.57 2.82 15.10
N MET A 96 1.72 2.75 13.77
CA MET A 96 1.19 3.77 12.84
C MET A 96 -0.33 3.76 12.79
N LEU A 97 -0.95 2.58 12.68
CA LEU A 97 -2.40 2.40 12.74
C LEU A 97 -2.98 3.01 14.01
N LYS A 98 -2.36 2.74 15.16
CA LYS A 98 -2.71 3.36 16.44
C LYS A 98 -2.55 4.89 16.42
N ARG A 99 -1.46 5.43 15.86
CA ARG A 99 -1.27 6.89 15.72
C ARG A 99 -2.32 7.54 14.82
N ALA A 100 -2.81 6.82 13.82
CA ALA A 100 -3.84 7.28 12.89
C ALA A 100 -5.27 7.13 13.44
N ASP A 101 -5.43 6.54 14.63
CA ASP A 101 -6.73 6.14 15.19
C ASP A 101 -7.52 5.23 14.23
N VAL A 102 -6.81 4.27 13.62
CA VAL A 102 -7.36 3.28 12.70
C VAL A 102 -7.12 1.89 13.29
N PRO A 103 -8.11 1.25 13.93
CA PRO A 103 -7.89 0.00 14.64
C PRO A 103 -7.73 -1.20 13.68
N PRO A 104 -6.95 -2.23 14.06
CA PRO A 104 -6.94 -3.51 13.34
C PRO A 104 -8.28 -4.24 13.49
N ALA A 105 -8.63 -5.09 12.53
CA ALA A 105 -9.86 -5.89 12.50
C ALA A 105 -9.67 -7.34 12.98
N GLY A 106 -8.67 -7.59 13.82
CA GLY A 106 -8.31 -8.94 14.25
C GLY A 106 -6.80 -9.17 14.22
N GLU A 107 -6.41 -10.43 14.29
CA GLU A 107 -5.03 -10.86 14.13
C GLU A 107 -4.57 -10.72 12.68
N ALA A 108 -3.27 -10.55 12.48
CA ALA A 108 -2.70 -10.59 11.14
C ALA A 108 -2.70 -12.03 10.62
N LEU A 109 -2.95 -12.21 9.33
CA LEU A 109 -2.85 -13.49 8.64
C LEU A 109 -1.41 -13.70 8.16
N GLY A 110 -0.91 -14.93 8.29
CA GLY A 110 0.43 -15.32 7.86
C GLY A 110 0.58 -15.42 6.34
N ALA A 111 1.74 -15.86 5.88
CA ALA A 111 2.05 -16.01 4.46
C ALA A 111 1.21 -17.11 3.78
N ASP A 112 0.78 -18.10 4.56
CA ASP A 112 -0.03 -19.25 4.19
C ASP A 112 -1.54 -19.01 4.38
N TYR A 113 -1.97 -17.74 4.38
CA TYR A 113 -3.37 -17.37 4.57
C TYR A 113 -4.33 -18.09 3.60
N ASP A 114 -5.55 -18.32 4.05
CA ASP A 114 -6.65 -18.80 3.22
C ASP A 114 -7.38 -17.61 2.57
N ASP A 115 -7.61 -17.65 1.25
CA ASP A 115 -8.35 -16.60 0.54
C ASP A 115 -9.74 -16.37 1.15
N SER A 116 -10.37 -17.40 1.73
CA SER A 116 -11.65 -17.28 2.42
C SER A 116 -11.58 -16.39 3.67
N GLU A 117 -10.47 -16.39 4.41
CA GLU A 117 -10.26 -15.52 5.57
C GLU A 117 -10.06 -14.06 5.12
N LEU A 118 -9.21 -13.85 4.12
CA LEU A 118 -9.05 -12.53 3.49
C LEU A 118 -10.41 -12.02 2.97
N ASN A 119 -11.16 -12.86 2.26
CA ASN A 119 -12.46 -12.52 1.71
C ASN A 119 -13.49 -12.22 2.79
N ALA A 120 -13.47 -12.95 3.92
CA ALA A 120 -14.33 -12.68 5.06
C ALA A 120 -14.10 -11.28 5.63
N HIS A 121 -12.84 -10.84 5.74
CA HIS A 121 -12.55 -9.48 6.17
C HIS A 121 -13.07 -8.44 5.17
N LEU A 122 -12.80 -8.64 3.88
CA LEU A 122 -13.25 -7.70 2.85
C LEU A 122 -14.78 -7.61 2.76
N ASP A 123 -15.50 -8.71 2.98
CA ASP A 123 -16.97 -8.76 2.99
C ASP A 123 -17.58 -8.07 4.22
N GLN A 124 -16.86 -8.04 5.35
CA GLN A 124 -17.20 -7.23 6.53
C GLN A 124 -16.93 -5.73 6.32
N GLY A 125 -16.42 -5.34 5.14
CA GLY A 125 -16.12 -3.97 4.80
C GLY A 125 -14.74 -3.52 5.29
N HIS A 126 -13.92 -4.41 5.84
CA HIS A 126 -12.54 -4.12 6.20
C HIS A 126 -11.68 -3.79 4.98
N LYS A 127 -10.48 -3.30 5.27
CA LYS A 127 -9.40 -3.15 4.32
C LYS A 127 -8.23 -4.00 4.81
N VAL A 128 -7.31 -4.36 3.94
CA VAL A 128 -6.19 -5.22 4.34
C VAL A 128 -4.90 -4.62 3.85
N ILE A 129 -3.94 -4.43 4.75
CA ILE A 129 -2.57 -4.11 4.40
C ILE A 129 -1.87 -5.42 4.08
N ALA A 130 -1.24 -5.54 2.92
CA ALA A 130 -0.49 -6.73 2.53
C ALA A 130 1.00 -6.41 2.44
N GLN A 131 1.82 -7.20 3.11
CA GLN A 131 3.26 -7.27 2.86
C GLN A 131 3.50 -8.24 1.72
N VAL A 132 4.08 -7.75 0.63
CA VAL A 132 4.33 -8.51 -0.59
C VAL A 132 5.79 -8.37 -0.99
N ARG A 133 6.28 -9.31 -1.80
CA ARG A 133 7.57 -9.14 -2.47
C ARG A 133 7.50 -8.00 -3.47
N ALA A 134 8.40 -7.03 -3.35
CA ALA A 134 8.75 -6.15 -4.44
C ALA A 134 9.93 -6.75 -5.21
N SER A 135 10.00 -6.46 -6.50
CA SER A 135 11.17 -6.77 -7.31
C SER A 135 11.42 -5.58 -8.20
N ASP A 136 12.68 -5.24 -8.43
CA ASP A 136 13.00 -4.19 -9.39
C ASP A 136 12.53 -4.59 -10.79
N ALA A 137 12.53 -3.65 -11.73
CA ALA A 137 12.15 -3.90 -13.12
C ALA A 137 12.94 -5.05 -13.79
N LYS A 138 14.07 -5.47 -13.20
CA LYS A 138 14.95 -6.54 -13.69
C LYS A 138 14.75 -7.86 -12.94
N GLY A 139 13.94 -7.89 -11.87
CA GLY A 139 13.75 -9.06 -11.01
C GLY A 139 14.96 -9.41 -10.13
N VAL A 140 15.92 -8.48 -9.97
CA VAL A 140 17.26 -8.75 -9.40
C VAL A 140 17.30 -8.60 -7.88
N ASP A 141 16.35 -7.88 -7.29
CA ASP A 141 16.25 -7.71 -5.84
C ASP A 141 15.13 -8.60 -5.26
N PRO A 142 15.42 -9.88 -4.93
CA PRO A 142 14.43 -10.78 -4.35
C PRO A 142 14.09 -10.47 -2.89
N ASP A 143 14.91 -9.66 -2.22
CA ASP A 143 14.91 -9.51 -0.77
C ASP A 143 14.24 -8.20 -0.31
N ASN A 144 13.45 -7.57 -1.18
CA ASN A 144 12.72 -6.36 -0.85
C ASN A 144 11.24 -6.64 -0.52
N ALA A 145 10.84 -6.34 0.72
CA ALA A 145 9.44 -6.37 1.14
C ALA A 145 8.77 -5.01 0.90
N HIS A 146 7.50 -5.05 0.52
CA HIS A 146 6.73 -3.84 0.21
C HIS A 146 5.30 -3.94 0.72
N TYR A 147 4.76 -2.83 1.20
CA TYR A 147 3.39 -2.77 1.70
C TYR A 147 2.44 -2.18 0.66
N VAL A 148 1.33 -2.88 0.42
CA VAL A 148 0.22 -2.43 -0.43
C VAL A 148 -1.10 -2.46 0.35
N LEU A 149 -2.10 -1.76 -0.17
CA LEU A 149 -3.45 -1.72 0.40
C LEU A 149 -4.44 -2.47 -0.49
N ILE A 150 -5.06 -3.52 0.04
CA ILE A 150 -6.21 -4.18 -0.60
C ILE A 150 -7.48 -3.45 -0.16
N GLN A 151 -8.13 -2.78 -1.10
CA GLN A 151 -9.31 -1.97 -0.83
C GLN A 151 -10.62 -2.78 -0.82
N GLY A 152 -10.65 -3.90 -1.52
CA GLY A 152 -11.86 -4.70 -1.67
C GLY A 152 -11.80 -5.62 -2.89
N LYS A 153 -12.92 -6.30 -3.14
CA LYS A 153 -13.10 -7.21 -4.26
C LYS A 153 -13.78 -6.52 -5.44
N THR A 154 -13.35 -6.86 -6.66
CA THR A 154 -14.09 -6.58 -7.89
C THR A 154 -15.28 -7.53 -8.00
N LYS A 155 -16.16 -7.30 -8.99
CA LYS A 155 -17.31 -8.19 -9.24
C LYS A 155 -16.90 -9.62 -9.62
N ASP A 156 -15.73 -9.77 -10.22
CA ASP A 156 -15.21 -11.05 -10.72
C ASP A 156 -14.37 -11.78 -9.67
N GLY A 157 -14.32 -11.28 -8.42
CA GLY A 157 -13.56 -11.90 -7.32
C GLY A 157 -12.09 -11.51 -7.25
N ASN A 158 -11.60 -10.62 -8.13
CA ASN A 158 -10.25 -10.08 -8.07
C ASN A 158 -10.12 -9.00 -6.99
N TYR A 159 -8.91 -8.58 -6.66
CA TYR A 159 -8.64 -7.58 -5.63
C TYR A 159 -8.24 -6.23 -6.23
N ASN A 160 -8.85 -5.15 -5.73
CA ASN A 160 -8.42 -3.78 -6.03
C ASN A 160 -7.32 -3.37 -5.05
N VAL A 161 -6.13 -3.12 -5.57
CA VAL A 161 -4.90 -2.85 -4.82
C VAL A 161 -4.43 -1.43 -5.06
N SER A 162 -4.18 -0.70 -3.98
CA SER A 162 -3.46 0.58 -3.97
C SER A 162 -2.03 0.35 -3.53
N ASP A 163 -1.12 0.54 -4.46
CA ASP A 163 0.32 0.41 -4.26
C ASP A 163 0.98 1.79 -4.21
N PRO A 164 1.62 2.17 -3.09
CA PRO A 164 2.24 3.48 -2.97
C PRO A 164 3.35 3.79 -3.99
N LEU A 165 3.93 2.80 -4.65
CA LEU A 165 4.91 3.03 -5.73
C LEU A 165 4.23 3.23 -7.09
N ALA A 166 3.03 2.69 -7.27
CA ALA A 166 2.28 2.83 -8.50
C ALA A 166 1.69 4.24 -8.67
N LYS A 167 1.37 4.60 -9.91
CA LYS A 167 0.69 5.87 -10.25
C LYS A 167 -0.79 5.88 -9.86
N LYS A 168 -1.41 4.69 -9.75
CA LYS A 168 -2.83 4.50 -9.46
C LYS A 168 -3.07 3.09 -8.92
N SER A 169 -4.24 2.86 -8.35
CA SER A 169 -4.71 1.52 -8.01
C SER A 169 -4.82 0.63 -9.25
N TYR A 170 -4.67 -0.68 -9.06
CA TYR A 170 -4.80 -1.70 -10.09
C TYR A 170 -5.51 -2.93 -9.54
N VAL A 171 -5.82 -3.89 -10.41
CA VAL A 171 -6.52 -5.13 -10.05
C VAL A 171 -5.56 -6.31 -10.16
N VAL A 172 -5.60 -7.20 -9.17
CA VAL A 172 -4.82 -8.46 -9.14
C VAL A 172 -5.74 -9.65 -8.91
N THR A 173 -5.37 -10.81 -9.43
CA THR A 173 -6.06 -12.07 -9.11
C THR A 173 -5.68 -12.57 -7.71
N PRO A 174 -6.47 -13.48 -7.11
CA PRO A 174 -6.09 -14.12 -5.85
C PRO A 174 -4.74 -14.83 -5.90
N ASP A 175 -4.48 -15.59 -6.98
CA ASP A 175 -3.21 -16.30 -7.16
C ASP A 175 -2.02 -15.33 -7.21
N GLN A 176 -2.15 -14.20 -7.92
CA GLN A 176 -1.10 -13.18 -8.00
C GLN A 176 -0.77 -12.58 -6.64
N LEU A 177 -1.81 -12.26 -5.84
CA LEU A 177 -1.62 -11.74 -4.50
C LEU A 177 -0.95 -12.77 -3.61
N ARG A 178 -1.47 -14.01 -3.61
CA ARG A 178 -0.95 -15.10 -2.78
C ARG A 178 0.51 -15.37 -3.07
N GLU A 179 0.87 -15.45 -4.35
CA GLU A 179 2.26 -15.69 -4.76
C GLU A 179 3.18 -14.53 -4.36
N ALA A 180 2.70 -13.29 -4.39
CA ALA A 180 3.47 -12.13 -3.95
C ALA A 180 3.64 -12.07 -2.43
N VAL A 181 2.62 -12.45 -1.66
CA VAL A 181 2.69 -12.56 -0.19
C VAL A 181 3.63 -13.71 0.20
N LEU A 182 3.45 -14.91 -0.36
CA LEU A 182 4.29 -16.08 -0.06
C LEU A 182 5.78 -15.84 -0.30
N LYS A 183 6.12 -15.02 -1.31
CA LYS A 183 7.51 -14.71 -1.66
C LYS A 183 8.08 -13.50 -0.93
N ALA A 184 7.31 -12.79 -0.11
CA ALA A 184 7.81 -11.62 0.58
C ALA A 184 8.88 -12.02 1.60
N PRO A 185 10.02 -11.32 1.69
CA PRO A 185 11.05 -11.62 2.66
C PRO A 185 10.68 -11.12 4.07
N PRO A 186 11.27 -11.72 5.14
CA PRO A 186 12.27 -12.78 5.10
C PRO A 186 11.70 -14.20 4.96
N ASP A 187 10.50 -14.49 5.47
CA ASP A 187 9.95 -15.85 5.60
C ASP A 187 8.52 -15.98 5.04
N GLY A 188 8.18 -15.12 4.08
CA GLY A 188 6.80 -14.89 3.65
C GLY A 188 6.24 -13.59 4.24
N GLY A 189 5.22 -13.07 3.57
CA GLY A 189 4.54 -11.83 3.93
C GLY A 189 3.43 -12.06 4.95
N MET A 190 2.67 -11.01 5.19
CA MET A 190 1.53 -11.02 6.09
C MET A 190 0.43 -10.09 5.60
N LEU A 191 -0.79 -10.38 6.04
CA LEU A 191 -1.96 -9.56 5.82
C LEU A 191 -2.43 -8.98 7.15
N ILE A 192 -2.63 -7.67 7.23
CA ILE A 192 -3.11 -7.00 8.44
C ILE A 192 -4.51 -6.46 8.15
N PRO A 193 -5.57 -7.13 8.63
CA PRO A 193 -6.93 -6.63 8.55
C PRO A 193 -7.12 -5.33 9.33
N VAL A 194 -7.81 -4.37 8.73
CA VAL A 194 -8.05 -3.04 9.29
C VAL A 194 -9.54 -2.77 9.39
N ALA A 195 -9.98 -2.41 10.60
CA ALA A 195 -11.38 -2.25 10.93
C ALA A 195 -12.04 -1.19 10.06
N SER A 196 -13.29 -1.43 9.70
CA SER A 196 -14.06 -0.42 8.98
C SER A 196 -14.45 0.71 9.95
N PRO A 197 -14.61 1.97 9.50
CA PRO A 197 -15.07 3.05 10.36
C PRO A 197 -16.36 2.74 11.11
N ALA A 198 -17.31 2.06 10.45
CA ALA A 198 -18.57 1.67 11.07
C ALA A 198 -18.37 0.66 12.22
N GLU A 199 -17.38 -0.21 12.13
CA GLU A 199 -17.05 -1.16 13.19
C GLU A 199 -16.21 -0.56 14.31
N ALA A 200 -15.23 0.27 13.95
CA ALA A 200 -14.42 1.03 14.91
C ALA A 200 -15.31 1.88 15.84
N GLN A 201 -16.39 2.47 15.31
CA GLN A 201 -17.39 3.22 16.08
C GLN A 201 -18.20 2.33 17.03
N ARG A 202 -18.47 1.06 16.68
CA ARG A 202 -19.24 0.13 17.52
C ARG A 202 -18.41 -0.47 18.66
N THR A 203 -17.12 -0.66 18.41
CA THR A 203 -16.17 -1.27 19.35
C THR A 203 -15.52 -0.23 20.26
N SER A 204 -15.55 1.05 19.89
CA SER A 204 -15.22 2.15 20.78
C SER A 204 -16.07 2.01 22.04
N PRO A 205 -15.48 1.81 23.23
CA PRO A 205 -16.24 1.70 24.46
C PRO A 205 -17.01 2.99 24.59
N THR A 206 -18.33 2.94 24.32
CA THR A 206 -19.23 4.05 24.56
C THR A 206 -18.96 4.43 25.99
N ALA A 207 -18.28 5.57 26.18
CA ALA A 207 -17.93 6.07 27.50
C ALA A 207 -19.25 6.08 28.23
N SER A 208 -19.42 5.10 29.12
CA SER A 208 -20.67 4.92 29.82
C SER A 208 -20.79 6.19 30.61
N THR A 209 -21.65 7.09 30.13
CA THR A 209 -22.15 8.22 30.86
C THR A 209 -22.87 7.58 32.02
N THR A 210 -22.07 7.26 33.03
CA THR A 210 -22.52 6.94 34.36
C THR A 210 -23.10 8.26 34.79
N THR A 211 -24.38 8.46 34.45
CA THR A 211 -25.20 9.50 35.02
C THR A 211 -25.20 9.15 36.49
N ALA A 212 -24.23 9.71 37.22
CA ALA A 212 -24.16 9.57 38.66
C ALA A 212 -25.56 9.94 39.17
N PRO A 213 -26.25 9.05 39.90
CA PRO A 213 -27.54 9.40 40.46
C PRO A 213 -27.33 10.69 41.26
N ALA A 214 -28.13 11.71 40.92
CA ALA A 214 -28.07 13.00 41.56
C ALA A 214 -28.04 12.80 43.09
N PRO A 215 -27.06 13.37 43.82
CA PRO A 215 -27.01 13.21 45.26
C PRO A 215 -28.30 13.79 45.83
N ALA A 216 -29.13 12.92 46.41
CA ALA A 216 -30.26 13.34 47.22
C ALA A 216 -29.71 14.24 48.33
N ALA A 217 -30.22 15.45 48.41
CA ALA A 217 -29.87 16.43 49.42
C ALA A 217 -30.21 15.87 50.81
N ALA A 218 -29.20 15.32 51.50
CA ALA A 218 -29.29 14.94 52.90
C ALA A 218 -28.89 16.15 53.76
N GLN A 219 -29.79 16.45 54.68
CA GLN A 219 -29.78 17.61 55.55
C GLN A 219 -28.62 17.60 56.55
N ARG A 220 -28.17 18.81 56.83
CA ARG A 220 -27.19 19.22 57.85
C ARG A 220 -27.72 18.87 59.25
N ALA A 221 -26.93 18.18 60.07
CA ALA A 221 -27.12 18.11 61.51
C ALA A 221 -25.77 18.17 62.24
N GLU A 222 -25.76 18.94 63.32
CA GLU A 222 -24.64 19.36 64.17
C GLU A 222 -23.90 18.23 64.90
N ALA A 223 -22.67 18.56 65.30
CA ALA A 223 -21.74 17.81 66.16
C ALA A 223 -22.29 17.57 67.59
N PRO A 224 -21.65 16.71 68.43
CA PRO A 224 -20.47 17.18 69.20
C PRO A 224 -19.36 16.14 69.53
N ALA A 225 -18.17 16.72 69.81
CA ALA A 225 -16.99 16.35 70.62
C ALA A 225 -16.72 14.91 71.18
N ALA A 226 -15.50 14.42 70.83
CA ALA A 226 -14.41 13.77 71.63
C ALA A 226 -14.70 12.56 72.58
N PRO A 227 -13.71 11.72 73.03
CA PRO A 227 -12.25 11.87 72.96
C PRO A 227 -11.42 10.60 72.57
N VAL A 228 -10.09 10.82 72.44
CA VAL A 228 -8.90 9.92 72.39
C VAL A 228 -9.08 8.40 72.51
N ASP A 229 -8.38 7.66 71.63
CA ASP A 229 -7.45 6.64 72.09
C ASP A 229 -6.30 6.34 71.13
N VAL A 230 -5.21 5.94 71.76
CA VAL A 230 -3.82 5.74 71.32
C VAL A 230 -3.68 4.60 70.31
N PHE A 231 -2.95 4.82 69.21
CA PHE A 231 -2.22 3.74 68.54
C PHE A 231 -0.85 4.21 68.05
N GLU A 232 0.14 3.49 68.53
CA GLU A 232 1.58 3.70 68.41
C GLU A 232 2.11 2.85 67.24
N GLY A 233 2.98 3.44 66.41
CA GLY A 233 4.01 2.69 65.67
C GLY A 233 3.70 2.30 64.22
N ALA A 234 4.18 3.11 63.26
CA ALA A 234 4.98 2.64 62.11
C ALA A 234 5.43 3.86 61.28
N GLU A 235 6.71 4.21 61.37
CA GLU A 235 7.33 5.29 60.62
C GLU A 235 7.41 4.96 59.11
N ALA A 236 6.62 5.67 58.30
CA ALA A 236 6.87 5.83 56.88
C ALA A 236 7.77 7.07 56.68
N ARG A 237 9.02 6.84 56.26
CA ARG A 237 9.94 7.91 55.82
C ARG A 237 9.40 8.57 54.55
N ALA A 238 8.71 9.70 54.70
CA ALA A 238 8.40 10.62 53.62
C ALA A 238 9.55 11.64 53.46
N LEU A 239 10.29 11.54 52.36
CA LEU A 239 11.26 12.56 51.96
C LEU A 239 10.50 13.80 51.47
N LYS A 240 10.64 14.92 52.19
CA LYS A 240 10.27 16.25 51.71
C LYS A 240 11.38 16.77 50.79
N PRO A 241 11.09 17.26 49.57
CA PRO A 241 12.08 17.99 48.79
C PRO A 241 12.22 19.41 49.36
N THR A 242 13.38 19.70 49.93
CA THR A 242 13.79 21.05 50.30
C THR A 242 14.29 21.78 49.05
N ILE A 243 13.46 22.67 48.50
CA ILE A 243 13.92 23.63 47.49
C ILE A 243 14.64 24.77 48.23
N THR A 244 15.98 24.79 48.16
CA THR A 244 16.81 25.91 48.65
C THR A 244 17.84 26.30 47.61
N LYS A 245 17.41 27.09 46.61
CA LYS A 245 18.16 28.22 46.02
C LYS A 245 17.40 28.79 44.83
N ALA A 246 17.20 30.10 44.83
CA ALA A 246 16.75 30.83 43.65
C ALA A 246 17.85 30.78 42.56
N PRO A 247 17.49 30.70 41.27
CA PRO A 247 18.45 30.71 40.17
C PRO A 247 19.14 32.06 40.06
N ASN A 248 20.45 32.02 39.84
CA ASN A 248 21.31 33.17 39.57
C ASN A 248 20.99 33.73 38.17
N PRO A 249 20.50 34.98 38.03
CA PRO A 249 20.19 35.57 36.73
C PRO A 249 21.43 35.93 35.88
N ASP A 250 22.65 35.82 36.41
CA ASP A 250 23.89 36.22 35.71
C ASP A 250 24.60 35.07 34.96
N ALA A 251 23.94 33.94 34.71
CA ALA A 251 24.55 32.78 34.05
C ALA A 251 24.43 32.75 32.50
N PHE A 252 23.81 33.77 31.87
CA PHE A 252 23.57 33.78 30.42
C PHE A 252 23.84 35.14 29.75
N SER A 253 24.92 35.80 30.10
CA SER A 253 25.47 36.91 29.31
C SER A 253 26.60 36.40 28.42
N VAL A 254 26.26 36.02 27.18
CA VAL A 254 27.23 35.83 26.10
C VAL A 254 27.60 37.22 25.59
N THR A 255 28.87 37.60 25.70
CA THR A 255 29.41 38.84 25.14
C THR A 255 29.31 38.81 23.61
N GLN A 256 28.70 39.84 23.03
CA GLN A 256 28.69 40.11 21.59
C GLN A 256 30.11 40.46 21.15
N ASP A 257 30.93 39.47 20.77
CA ASP A 257 32.18 39.68 20.02
C ASP A 257 32.75 38.35 19.48
N VAL A 258 31.92 37.51 18.87
CA VAL A 258 32.34 36.22 18.29
C VAL A 258 32.12 36.12 16.77
N PHE A 259 31.79 37.24 16.10
CA PHE A 259 31.52 37.24 14.65
C PHE A 259 32.32 38.27 13.84
N GLU A 260 33.39 38.86 14.37
CA GLU A 260 34.36 39.55 13.53
C GLU A 260 35.28 38.52 12.86
N GLY A 261 35.01 38.22 11.58
CA GLY A 261 35.88 37.40 10.72
C GLY A 261 35.20 36.30 9.92
N VAL A 262 33.88 36.12 10.02
CA VAL A 262 33.16 35.14 9.19
C VAL A 262 32.75 35.81 7.88
N ASP A 263 33.39 35.39 6.80
CA ASP A 263 33.02 35.74 5.42
C ASP A 263 31.59 35.27 5.14
N THR A 264 30.65 36.21 5.07
CA THR A 264 29.23 35.95 4.76
C THR A 264 28.93 36.02 3.26
N SER A 265 29.93 35.92 2.39
CA SER A 265 29.67 35.82 0.95
C SER A 265 29.11 34.43 0.62
N PHE A 266 27.78 34.35 0.67
CA PHE A 266 27.00 33.20 0.24
C PHE A 266 27.17 33.03 -1.28
N LYS A 267 28.03 32.11 -1.70
CA LYS A 267 27.97 31.59 -3.07
C LYS A 267 26.71 30.74 -3.18
N GLU A 268 25.78 31.16 -4.02
CA GLU A 268 24.65 30.32 -4.43
C GLU A 268 25.21 28.98 -4.94
N PRO A 269 24.81 27.83 -4.38
CA PRO A 269 25.12 26.56 -4.99
C PRO A 269 24.36 26.46 -6.31
N GLU A 270 25.09 26.19 -7.40
CA GLU A 270 24.52 25.88 -8.71
C GLU A 270 23.43 24.80 -8.54
N THR A 271 22.25 25.10 -9.05
CA THR A 271 20.97 24.41 -8.78
C THR A 271 20.79 23.05 -9.45
N ASP A 272 21.81 22.46 -10.08
CA ASP A 272 21.61 21.31 -10.96
C ASP A 272 21.91 19.92 -10.34
N GLU A 273 22.82 19.80 -9.37
CA GLU A 273 23.24 18.46 -8.91
C GLU A 273 22.20 17.70 -8.07
N ARG A 274 21.27 18.39 -7.38
CA ARG A 274 20.30 17.70 -6.49
C ARG A 274 19.07 17.16 -7.22
N ASN A 275 18.67 17.78 -8.34
CA ASN A 275 17.62 17.20 -9.18
C ASN A 275 18.12 15.94 -9.88
N GLU A 276 19.40 15.90 -10.28
CA GLU A 276 20.02 14.68 -10.83
C GLU A 276 20.08 13.54 -9.79
N VAL A 277 20.32 13.82 -8.50
CA VAL A 277 20.31 12.77 -7.46
C VAL A 277 18.90 12.21 -7.21
N MET A 278 17.85 13.04 -7.29
CA MET A 278 16.47 12.55 -7.25
C MET A 278 16.10 11.79 -8.51
N GLU A 279 16.44 12.26 -9.71
CA GLU A 279 16.21 11.54 -10.97
C GLU A 279 16.99 10.22 -11.03
N ALA A 280 18.24 10.19 -10.54
CA ALA A 280 19.05 8.98 -10.47
C ALA A 280 18.50 7.97 -9.44
N ASN A 281 17.95 8.45 -8.32
CA ASN A 281 17.23 7.59 -7.38
C ASN A 281 15.85 7.15 -7.92
N GLU A 282 15.15 7.98 -8.70
CA GLU A 282 13.91 7.62 -9.39
C GLU A 282 14.16 6.57 -10.49
N GLN A 283 15.28 6.67 -11.24
CA GLN A 283 15.69 5.66 -12.22
C GLN A 283 16.17 4.36 -11.56
N ARG A 284 16.81 4.43 -10.39
CA ARG A 284 17.18 3.24 -9.61
C ARG A 284 15.98 2.58 -8.91
N ASN A 285 14.94 3.35 -8.59
CA ASN A 285 13.76 2.90 -7.85
C ASN A 285 12.49 2.80 -8.72
N GLN A 286 12.63 2.42 -9.99
CA GLN A 286 11.51 1.87 -10.77
C GLN A 286 11.20 0.45 -10.30
N PHE A 287 10.80 0.35 -9.04
CA PHE A 287 10.13 -0.82 -8.50
C PHE A 287 8.66 -0.71 -8.95
N GLU A 288 8.37 -1.17 -10.16
CA GLU A 288 7.03 -1.69 -10.38
C GLU A 288 6.95 -2.96 -9.54
N ILE A 289 5.93 -3.12 -8.70
CA ILE A 289 5.59 -4.49 -8.32
C ILE A 289 5.25 -5.19 -9.63
N ASN A 290 6.21 -5.93 -10.16
CA ASN A 290 6.04 -6.77 -11.33
C ASN A 290 5.20 -7.98 -10.90
N LEU A 291 3.95 -7.73 -10.50
CA LEU A 291 2.87 -8.72 -10.48
C LEU A 291 2.53 -9.17 -11.91
N ARG A 292 3.16 -8.57 -12.94
CA ARG A 292 3.39 -9.23 -14.21
C ARG A 292 4.37 -10.38 -14.01
N TYR A 293 3.79 -11.49 -13.59
CA TYR A 293 4.39 -12.80 -13.77
C TYR A 293 4.85 -12.98 -15.21
N GLY A 294 6.03 -13.58 -15.35
CA GLY A 294 6.25 -14.45 -16.50
C GLY A 294 5.05 -15.41 -16.59
N LYS A 295 4.40 -15.42 -17.75
CA LYS A 295 3.33 -16.35 -18.16
C LYS A 295 3.37 -17.63 -17.33
N SER A 296 2.52 -17.74 -16.30
CA SER A 296 2.09 -19.06 -15.82
C SER A 296 1.19 -19.64 -16.91
N THR A 297 1.45 -20.87 -17.29
CA THR A 297 0.88 -21.55 -18.45
C THR A 297 -0.46 -22.23 -18.18
N ASP A 298 -1.15 -21.91 -17.08
CA ASP A 298 -2.38 -22.58 -16.73
C ASP A 298 -3.61 -21.72 -17.07
N ALA A 299 -4.29 -22.19 -18.11
CA ALA A 299 -5.32 -21.54 -18.88
C ALA A 299 -6.63 -21.31 -18.09
N GLN A 300 -7.04 -20.05 -17.99
CA GLN A 300 -8.45 -19.72 -18.19
C GLN A 300 -8.65 -19.41 -19.67
N ALA A 301 -9.52 -20.19 -20.31
CA ALA A 301 -9.79 -20.12 -21.74
C ALA A 301 -10.45 -18.79 -22.12
N GLU A 302 -9.63 -17.81 -22.50
CA GLU A 302 -10.02 -16.75 -23.41
C GLU A 302 -10.64 -17.38 -24.68
N PRO A 303 -11.64 -16.72 -25.30
CA PRO A 303 -12.25 -17.23 -26.52
C PRO A 303 -11.16 -17.54 -27.54
N SER A 304 -11.09 -18.81 -27.94
CA SER A 304 -10.11 -19.33 -28.90
C SER A 304 -10.01 -18.39 -30.09
N VAL A 305 -8.94 -17.62 -30.16
CA VAL A 305 -8.63 -16.81 -31.33
C VAL A 305 -8.40 -17.79 -32.47
N ALA A 306 -9.08 -17.59 -33.59
CA ALA A 306 -8.92 -18.45 -34.76
C ALA A 306 -7.42 -18.54 -35.13
N PRO A 307 -6.95 -19.71 -35.60
CA PRO A 307 -5.55 -19.88 -36.00
C PRO A 307 -5.17 -18.81 -37.04
N VAL A 308 -4.03 -18.16 -36.81
CA VAL A 308 -3.50 -17.10 -37.68
C VAL A 308 -2.88 -17.72 -38.93
N VAL A 309 -2.21 -18.86 -38.77
CA VAL A 309 -1.63 -19.62 -39.88
C VAL A 309 -2.65 -20.64 -40.38
N ALA A 310 -2.95 -20.60 -41.68
CA ALA A 310 -3.85 -21.55 -42.33
C ALA A 310 -3.44 -23.01 -42.06
N GLU A 311 -4.41 -23.91 -41.86
CA GLU A 311 -4.17 -25.30 -41.44
C GLU A 311 -3.31 -26.10 -42.42
N ASP A 312 -3.36 -25.78 -43.71
CA ASP A 312 -2.64 -26.43 -44.81
C ASP A 312 -1.20 -25.94 -45.01
N ARG A 313 -0.83 -24.81 -44.39
CA ARG A 313 0.47 -24.16 -44.61
C ARG A 313 1.61 -24.79 -43.80
N ASP A 314 2.79 -25.05 -44.37
CA ASP A 314 3.92 -25.57 -43.57
C ASP A 314 4.45 -24.55 -42.55
N VAL A 315 4.87 -25.02 -41.36
CA VAL A 315 5.39 -24.16 -40.28
C VAL A 315 6.68 -23.45 -40.70
N ASN A 316 7.60 -24.14 -41.38
CA ASN A 316 8.88 -23.56 -41.78
C ASN A 316 8.67 -22.53 -42.89
N GLU A 317 7.75 -22.81 -43.81
CA GLU A 317 7.37 -21.87 -44.88
C GLU A 317 6.74 -20.59 -44.29
N ALA A 318 5.78 -20.73 -43.38
CA ALA A 318 5.15 -19.60 -42.70
C ALA A 318 6.17 -18.76 -41.90
N ALA A 319 7.08 -19.42 -41.17
CA ALA A 319 8.14 -18.74 -40.42
C ALA A 319 9.19 -18.09 -41.33
N ALA A 320 9.46 -18.65 -42.51
CA ALA A 320 10.36 -18.06 -43.50
C ALA A 320 9.75 -16.79 -44.12
N GLU A 321 8.50 -16.85 -44.59
CA GLU A 321 7.79 -15.69 -45.15
C GLU A 321 7.71 -14.56 -44.12
N LEU A 322 7.34 -14.88 -42.87
CA LEU A 322 7.18 -13.87 -41.83
C LEU A 322 8.51 -13.17 -41.49
N ARG A 323 9.63 -13.89 -41.55
CA ARG A 323 10.97 -13.30 -41.40
C ARG A 323 11.36 -12.42 -42.58
N GLU A 324 11.08 -12.84 -43.80
CA GLU A 324 11.35 -12.05 -45.00
C GLU A 324 10.56 -10.73 -45.00
N ARG A 325 9.26 -10.80 -44.66
CA ARG A 325 8.40 -9.62 -44.52
C ARG A 325 8.84 -8.71 -43.38
N LYS A 326 9.27 -9.26 -42.25
CA LYS A 326 9.85 -8.48 -41.15
C LYS A 326 11.14 -7.77 -41.59
N ALA A 327 12.01 -8.45 -42.33
CA ALA A 327 13.27 -7.90 -42.85
C ALA A 327 13.06 -6.78 -43.89
N SER A 328 11.97 -6.83 -44.66
CA SER A 328 11.58 -5.76 -45.58
C SER A 328 10.85 -4.59 -44.92
N GLY A 329 10.59 -4.65 -43.62
CA GLY A 329 9.89 -3.61 -42.87
C GLY A 329 8.37 -3.60 -43.08
N ASP A 330 7.78 -4.71 -43.52
CA ASP A 330 6.32 -4.82 -43.69
C ASP A 330 5.60 -4.69 -42.34
N LYS A 331 4.74 -3.68 -42.21
CA LYS A 331 3.91 -3.45 -41.02
C LYS A 331 3.00 -4.65 -40.70
N GLY A 332 2.49 -5.33 -41.73
CA GLY A 332 1.63 -6.51 -41.57
C GLY A 332 2.35 -7.69 -40.92
N ALA A 333 3.67 -7.77 -41.03
CA ALA A 333 4.46 -8.81 -40.35
C ALA A 333 4.45 -8.63 -38.83
N TYR A 334 4.53 -7.38 -38.35
CA TYR A 334 4.49 -7.08 -36.92
C TYR A 334 3.10 -7.32 -36.32
N GLU A 335 2.05 -7.00 -37.07
CA GLU A 335 0.66 -7.31 -36.68
C GLU A 335 0.43 -8.82 -36.59
N THR A 336 0.93 -9.58 -37.58
CA THR A 336 0.87 -11.05 -37.59
C THR A 336 1.61 -11.63 -36.38
N LEU A 337 2.81 -11.12 -36.05
CA LEU A 337 3.55 -11.54 -34.84
C LEU A 337 2.77 -11.27 -33.55
N ALA A 338 2.12 -10.11 -33.44
CA ALA A 338 1.29 -9.78 -32.28
C ALA A 338 0.04 -10.68 -32.17
N GLN A 339 -0.49 -11.16 -33.30
CA GLN A 339 -1.58 -12.15 -33.32
C GLN A 339 -1.07 -13.54 -32.93
N LEU A 340 0.08 -13.98 -33.45
CA LEU A 340 0.71 -15.25 -33.07
C LEU A 340 1.02 -15.33 -31.57
N GLU A 341 1.43 -14.21 -30.94
CA GLU A 341 1.69 -14.16 -29.48
C GLU A 341 0.47 -14.40 -28.60
N LYS A 342 -0.72 -14.15 -29.15
CA LYS A 342 -2.02 -14.35 -28.51
C LYS A 342 -2.69 -15.65 -28.91
N SER A 343 -2.16 -16.34 -29.92
CA SER A 343 -2.77 -17.57 -30.43
C SER A 343 -2.60 -18.73 -29.45
N THR A 344 -3.66 -19.52 -29.30
CA THR A 344 -3.66 -20.77 -28.56
C THR A 344 -3.24 -21.97 -29.41
N SER A 345 -3.21 -21.82 -30.74
CA SER A 345 -2.84 -22.88 -31.70
C SER A 345 -1.37 -23.27 -31.56
N ASP A 346 -1.10 -24.57 -31.45
CA ASP A 346 0.28 -25.10 -31.34
C ASP A 346 1.10 -24.81 -32.59
N LYS A 347 0.44 -24.75 -33.75
CA LYS A 347 1.07 -24.40 -35.03
C LYS A 347 1.56 -22.95 -35.04
N ASP A 348 0.73 -22.03 -34.56
CA ASP A 348 1.06 -20.61 -34.49
C ASP A 348 2.21 -20.37 -33.50
N LYS A 349 2.20 -21.08 -32.35
CA LYS A 349 3.31 -21.06 -31.39
C LYS A 349 4.61 -21.58 -32.02
N ALA A 350 4.56 -22.67 -32.78
CA ALA A 350 5.73 -23.21 -33.47
C ALA A 350 6.31 -22.23 -34.50
N VAL A 351 5.47 -21.53 -35.27
CA VAL A 351 5.90 -20.47 -36.19
C VAL A 351 6.57 -19.33 -35.42
N LEU A 352 5.95 -18.84 -34.34
CA LEU A 352 6.49 -17.77 -33.51
C LEU A 352 7.85 -18.13 -32.91
N ASP A 353 8.00 -19.35 -32.40
CA ASP A 353 9.25 -19.82 -31.79
C ASP A 353 10.39 -19.93 -32.81
N GLN A 354 10.09 -20.35 -34.04
CA GLN A 354 11.08 -20.36 -35.11
C GLN A 354 11.55 -18.95 -35.48
N VAL A 355 10.63 -17.99 -35.58
CA VAL A 355 10.98 -16.58 -35.84
C VAL A 355 11.84 -16.01 -34.71
N LYS A 356 11.45 -16.21 -33.44
CA LYS A 356 12.21 -15.75 -32.26
C LYS A 356 13.59 -16.41 -32.17
N THR A 357 13.70 -17.68 -32.55
CA THR A 357 14.99 -18.40 -32.57
C THR A 357 15.91 -17.86 -33.65
N ALA A 358 15.39 -17.53 -34.83
CA ALA A 358 16.17 -16.91 -35.90
C ALA A 358 16.65 -15.50 -35.51
N ASP A 359 15.78 -14.68 -34.90
CA ASP A 359 16.14 -13.34 -34.41
C ASP A 359 17.26 -13.36 -33.36
N LYS A 360 17.29 -14.39 -32.50
CA LYS A 360 18.37 -14.59 -31.52
C LYS A 360 19.70 -14.96 -32.18
N LYS A 361 19.67 -15.67 -33.31
CA LYS A 361 20.88 -16.08 -34.06
C LYS A 361 21.47 -14.94 -34.88
N ASP A 362 20.64 -13.99 -35.31
CA ASP A 362 21.07 -12.80 -36.04
C ASP A 362 20.39 -11.54 -35.46
N PRO A 363 20.89 -11.01 -34.35
CA PRO A 363 20.35 -9.78 -33.74
C PRO A 363 20.66 -8.51 -34.59
N GLY A 364 21.09 -8.66 -35.85
CA GLY A 364 21.95 -7.69 -36.54
C GLY A 364 21.42 -6.97 -37.79
N ILE A 365 20.28 -7.32 -38.40
CA ILE A 365 19.80 -6.64 -39.64
C ILE A 365 18.88 -5.43 -39.32
N GLY A 366 19.13 -4.75 -38.19
CA GLY A 366 18.44 -3.51 -37.80
C GLY A 366 19.36 -2.37 -37.39
N LYS A 367 20.69 -2.60 -37.37
CA LYS A 367 21.68 -1.57 -37.06
C LYS A 367 22.54 -1.30 -38.30
N LYS A 368 22.02 -0.48 -39.24
CA LYS A 368 22.75 0.55 -40.02
C LYS A 368 21.87 1.12 -41.14
N SER A 369 21.35 2.33 -40.89
CA SER A 369 21.31 3.42 -41.89
C SER A 369 21.37 4.77 -41.17
N THR A 370 22.40 4.93 -40.33
CA THR A 370 22.98 6.25 -40.09
C THR A 370 24.04 6.47 -41.15
N GLY A 371 23.78 7.39 -42.08
CA GLY A 371 24.77 7.92 -43.03
C GLY A 371 24.53 7.49 -44.47
N ASP A 372 23.62 8.18 -45.15
CA ASP A 372 23.91 8.64 -46.50
C ASP A 372 23.62 10.15 -46.54
N ALA A 373 24.67 10.88 -46.89
CA ALA A 373 24.61 12.30 -47.18
C ALA A 373 23.88 12.48 -48.52
N PHE A 374 22.83 13.30 -48.53
CA PHE A 374 22.55 14.35 -49.52
C PHE A 374 21.52 15.31 -48.94
#